data_AF-W7BE91-F1
#
_entry.id   AF-W7BE91-F1
#
_cell.length_a   1.000
_cell.length_b   1.000
_cell.length_c   1.000
_cell.angle_alpha   90.00
_cell.angle_beta   90.00
_cell.angle_gamma   90.00
#
_symmetry.space_group_name_H-M   'P 1'
#
loop_
_entity.id
_entity.type
_entity.pdbx_description
1 polymer ?
#
loop_
_entity_poly.entity_id
_entity_poly.type
_entity_poly.pdbx_seq_one_letter_code
_entity_poly.pdbx_strand_id
1 'polypeptide(L)'
;MKVIFNADDFGLSKGVVYGILEAYKHGVVKSTTMLANSPAFDLGAEVAKENPGLDIGVHLTLTFGSPLLKDVPSLTAESGKFLAQDMLRSSADKIDFDEVEREFTAQIEKILAAGITISHFDTHHLIEPIVLPVMQKLAKKLQCWLASFCARGGLYGHSDNGSFF
;
A
#
# COMPACT_ATOMS: atom_id res chain seq x y z
N MET A 1 1.21 23.99 11.23
CA MET A 1 0.93 22.55 11.43
C MET A 1 0.39 22.01 10.13
N LYS A 2 0.90 20.88 9.63
CA LYS A 2 0.37 20.18 8.44
C LYS A 2 -0.23 18.85 8.91
N VAL A 3 -1.40 18.49 8.40
CA VAL A 3 -2.12 17.25 8.75
C VAL A 3 -2.56 16.59 7.45
N ILE A 4 -2.35 15.28 7.34
CA ILE A 4 -2.79 14.46 6.21
C ILE A 4 -3.88 13.52 6.75
N PHE A 5 -5.05 13.54 6.11
CA PHE A 5 -6.12 12.58 6.37
C PHE A 5 -6.07 11.49 5.30
N ASN A 6 -5.46 10.35 5.66
CA ASN A 6 -5.42 9.14 4.84
C ASN A 6 -6.60 8.22 5.20
N ALA A 7 -7.24 7.64 4.18
CA ALA A 7 -8.17 6.54 4.36
C ALA A 7 -7.54 5.24 3.85
N ASP A 8 -7.57 4.19 4.65
CA ASP A 8 -6.94 2.90 4.28
C ASP A 8 -7.91 2.02 3.46
N ASP A 9 -7.38 0.94 2.89
CA ASP A 9 -8.15 -0.13 2.22
C ASP A 9 -8.90 0.25 0.93
N PHE A 10 -8.44 1.26 0.19
CA PHE A 10 -9.05 1.61 -1.09
C PHE A 10 -8.96 0.43 -2.08
N GLY A 11 -10.08 0.13 -2.75
CA GLY A 11 -10.21 -1.06 -3.59
C GLY A 11 -10.68 -2.33 -2.87
N LEU A 12 -10.77 -2.35 -1.53
CA LEU A 12 -11.19 -3.54 -0.77
C LEU A 12 -12.56 -4.08 -1.20
N SER A 13 -13.53 -3.18 -1.34
CA SER A 13 -14.89 -3.51 -1.81
C SER A 13 -15.54 -2.28 -2.46
N LYS A 14 -16.65 -2.49 -3.17
CA LYS A 14 -17.44 -1.38 -3.74
C LYS A 14 -17.86 -0.37 -2.67
N GLY A 15 -18.29 -0.85 -1.51
CA GLY A 15 -18.71 0.01 -0.40
C GLY A 15 -17.55 0.86 0.14
N VAL A 16 -16.36 0.28 0.28
CA VAL A 16 -15.16 1.00 0.73
C VAL A 16 -14.72 2.04 -0.29
N VAL A 17 -14.68 1.67 -1.58
CA VAL A 17 -14.32 2.62 -2.66
C VAL A 17 -15.25 3.84 -2.65
N TYR A 18 -16.57 3.63 -2.64
CA TYR A 18 -17.52 4.74 -2.65
C TYR A 18 -17.56 5.52 -1.33
N GLY A 19 -17.36 4.85 -0.19
CA GLY A 19 -17.26 5.53 1.10
C GLY A 19 -16.06 6.46 1.19
N ILE A 20 -14.90 6.02 0.69
CA ILE A 20 -13.69 6.86 0.61
C ILE A 20 -13.89 8.00 -0.39
N LEU A 21 -14.51 7.73 -1.54
CA LEU A 21 -14.84 8.75 -2.53
C LEU A 21 -15.77 9.83 -1.94
N GLU A 22 -16.78 9.43 -1.18
CA GLU A 22 -17.69 10.34 -0.48
C GLU A 22 -16.92 11.20 0.54
N ALA A 23 -16.06 10.56 1.36
CA ALA A 23 -15.22 11.26 2.33
C ALA A 23 -14.20 12.21 1.67
N TYR A 24 -13.75 11.91 0.46
CA TYR A 24 -12.88 12.78 -0.33
C TYR A 24 -13.63 14.00 -0.90
N LYS A 25 -14.82 13.77 -1.46
CA LYS A 25 -15.63 14.82 -2.11
C LYS A 25 -16.30 15.75 -1.11
N HIS A 26 -16.73 15.22 0.03
CA HIS A 26 -17.58 15.92 0.99
C HIS A 26 -16.96 16.02 2.40
N GLY A 27 -15.75 15.49 2.60
CA GLY A 27 -15.06 15.50 3.88
C GLY A 27 -13.61 16.00 3.78
N VAL A 28 -12.81 15.59 4.77
CA VAL A 28 -11.43 16.04 4.95
C VAL A 28 -10.39 15.11 4.33
N VAL A 29 -10.81 13.93 3.85
CA VAL A 29 -9.89 12.95 3.24
C VAL A 29 -9.32 13.54 1.95
N LYS A 30 -7.99 13.51 1.83
CA LYS A 30 -7.26 13.92 0.62
C LYS A 30 -6.23 12.91 0.16
N SER A 31 -6.04 11.84 0.94
CA SER A 31 -5.12 10.75 0.66
C SER A 31 -5.80 9.42 0.93
N THR A 32 -5.44 8.39 0.19
CA THR A 32 -5.87 7.00 0.46
C THR A 32 -4.84 6.00 -0.03
N THR A 33 -4.82 4.80 0.54
CA THR A 33 -3.90 3.72 0.15
C THR A 33 -4.64 2.54 -0.44
N MET A 34 -4.22 2.10 -1.63
CA MET A 34 -4.91 1.10 -2.44
C MET A 34 -4.34 -0.31 -2.25
N LEU A 35 -5.21 -1.30 -2.05
CA LEU A 35 -4.87 -2.72 -2.01
C LEU A 35 -4.82 -3.31 -3.43
N ALA A 36 -3.62 -3.65 -3.91
CA ALA A 36 -3.43 -4.16 -5.28
C ALA A 36 -4.08 -5.54 -5.53
N ASN A 37 -4.20 -6.38 -4.50
CA ASN A 37 -4.75 -7.74 -4.61
C ASN A 37 -6.22 -7.84 -4.18
N SER A 38 -6.91 -6.71 -4.04
CA SER A 38 -8.27 -6.66 -3.53
C SER A 38 -9.35 -6.91 -4.61
N PRO A 39 -10.55 -7.40 -4.22
CA PRO A 39 -11.62 -7.72 -5.17
C PRO A 39 -12.19 -6.54 -5.96
N ALA A 40 -12.15 -5.32 -5.42
CA ALA A 40 -12.65 -4.12 -6.11
C ALA A 40 -11.50 -3.20 -6.57
N PHE A 41 -10.30 -3.76 -6.77
CA PHE A 41 -9.14 -3.04 -7.31
C PHE A 41 -9.47 -2.28 -8.60
N ASP A 42 -10.09 -2.94 -9.59
CA ASP A 42 -10.37 -2.33 -10.89
C ASP A 42 -11.32 -1.12 -10.77
N LEU A 43 -12.37 -1.24 -9.95
CA LEU A 43 -13.27 -0.13 -9.64
C LEU A 43 -12.53 1.00 -8.91
N GLY A 44 -11.68 0.67 -7.93
CA GLY A 44 -10.85 1.65 -7.24
C GLY A 44 -9.94 2.40 -8.21
N ALA A 45 -9.34 1.69 -9.18
CA ALA A 45 -8.47 2.28 -10.18
C ALA A 45 -9.21 3.21 -11.15
N GLU A 46 -10.41 2.84 -11.58
CA GLU A 46 -11.28 3.72 -12.37
C GLU A 46 -11.63 4.98 -11.59
N VAL A 47 -12.11 4.84 -10.36
CA VAL A 47 -12.48 5.98 -9.50
C VAL A 47 -11.28 6.89 -9.22
N ALA A 48 -10.08 6.33 -8.99
CA ALA A 48 -8.87 7.13 -8.79
C ALA A 48 -8.55 8.00 -10.01
N LYS A 49 -8.62 7.43 -11.23
CA LYS A 49 -8.34 8.17 -12.47
C LYS A 49 -9.34 9.29 -12.72
N GLU A 50 -10.59 9.10 -12.33
CA GLU A 50 -11.64 10.13 -12.45
C GLU A 50 -11.49 11.27 -11.42
N ASN A 51 -10.67 11.08 -10.39
CA ASN A 51 -10.52 12.01 -9.27
C ASN A 51 -9.02 12.32 -9.01
N PRO A 52 -8.32 12.99 -9.94
CA PRO A 52 -6.87 13.19 -9.88
C PRO A 52 -6.39 14.08 -8.71
N GLY A 53 -7.30 14.69 -7.95
CA GLY A 53 -6.97 15.42 -6.73
C GLY A 53 -7.04 14.59 -5.45
N LEU A 54 -7.31 13.28 -5.53
CA LEU A 54 -7.20 12.33 -4.43
C LEU A 54 -5.83 11.66 -4.53
N ASP A 55 -4.96 11.88 -3.54
CA ASP A 55 -3.64 11.25 -3.52
C ASP A 55 -3.77 9.75 -3.27
N ILE A 56 -3.12 8.94 -4.11
CA ILE A 56 -3.16 7.47 -4.02
C ILE A 56 -1.79 6.93 -3.60
N GLY A 57 -1.75 6.24 -2.45
CA GLY A 57 -0.63 5.41 -2.02
C GLY A 57 -0.88 3.92 -2.28
N VAL A 58 0.13 3.09 -2.02
CA VAL A 58 -0.01 1.61 -2.03
C VAL A 58 -0.17 1.11 -0.60
N HIS A 59 -1.24 0.37 -0.38
CA HIS A 59 -1.49 -0.37 0.86
C HIS A 59 -0.87 -1.75 0.76
N LEU A 60 0.40 -1.87 1.10
CA LEU A 60 1.14 -3.14 0.97
C LEU A 60 0.57 -4.16 1.94
N THR A 61 0.33 -5.39 1.48
CA THR A 61 -0.27 -6.42 2.32
C THR A 61 0.41 -7.78 2.18
N LEU A 62 0.56 -8.46 3.32
CA LEU A 62 0.95 -9.87 3.44
C LEU A 62 -0.05 -10.67 4.29
N THR A 63 -1.23 -10.13 4.55
CA THR A 63 -2.20 -10.71 5.50
C THR A 63 -3.64 -10.72 4.99
N PHE A 64 -3.89 -10.13 3.81
CA PHE A 64 -5.22 -10.04 3.23
C PHE A 64 -5.24 -10.62 1.82
N GLY A 65 -6.17 -11.55 1.55
CA GLY A 65 -6.36 -12.15 0.22
C GLY A 65 -5.26 -13.14 -0.16
N SER A 66 -5.04 -13.29 -1.46
CA SER A 66 -3.95 -14.09 -2.04
C SER A 66 -2.85 -13.17 -2.55
N PRO A 67 -1.57 -13.60 -2.51
CA PRO A 67 -0.49 -12.88 -3.17
C PRO A 67 -0.76 -12.76 -4.68
N LEU A 68 -0.16 -11.74 -5.29
CA LEU A 68 -0.14 -11.63 -6.75
C LEU A 68 0.79 -12.67 -7.37
N LEU A 69 1.88 -13.00 -6.67
CA LEU A 69 2.81 -14.05 -7.06
C LEU A 69 2.39 -15.41 -6.50
N LYS A 70 2.65 -16.48 -7.26
CA LYS A 70 2.38 -17.87 -6.82
C LYS A 70 3.56 -18.53 -6.11
N ASP A 71 4.75 -18.00 -6.34
CA ASP A 71 6.03 -18.56 -5.88
C ASP A 71 6.56 -17.76 -4.67
N VAL A 72 5.76 -17.70 -3.61
CA VAL A 72 6.09 -17.02 -2.34
C VAL A 72 5.70 -17.88 -1.13
N PRO A 73 6.22 -19.11 -1.03
CA PRO A 73 5.79 -20.10 -0.03
C PRO A 73 5.97 -19.65 1.43
N SER A 74 6.92 -18.77 1.75
CA SER A 74 7.09 -18.26 3.12
C SER A 74 5.97 -17.32 3.56
N LEU A 75 5.20 -16.76 2.61
CA LEU A 75 4.15 -15.78 2.84
C LEU A 75 2.74 -16.39 2.84
N THR A 76 2.60 -17.63 2.38
CA THR A 76 1.31 -18.27 2.14
C THR A 76 1.04 -19.45 3.04
N ALA A 77 -0.22 -19.62 3.43
CA ALA A 77 -0.73 -20.87 3.99
C ALA A 77 -0.96 -21.91 2.87
N GLU A 78 -1.21 -23.17 3.25
CA GLU A 78 -1.54 -24.26 2.31
C GLU A 78 -2.73 -23.96 1.39
N SER A 79 -3.62 -23.06 1.81
CA SER A 79 -4.75 -22.59 1.02
C SER A 79 -4.38 -21.71 -0.18
N GLY A 80 -3.11 -21.30 -0.32
CA GLY A 80 -2.67 -20.33 -1.33
C GLY A 80 -3.09 -18.88 -1.03
N LYS A 81 -3.59 -18.62 0.17
CA LYS A 81 -3.80 -17.27 0.70
C LYS A 81 -2.62 -16.87 1.57
N PHE A 82 -2.49 -15.56 1.80
CA PHE A 82 -1.55 -15.05 2.78
C PHE A 82 -1.76 -15.69 4.16
N LEU A 83 -0.68 -15.76 4.95
CA LEU A 83 -0.73 -16.15 6.35
C LEU A 83 -1.69 -15.23 7.13
N ALA A 84 -2.41 -15.82 8.09
CA ALA A 84 -3.16 -15.02 9.06
C ALA A 84 -2.20 -14.09 9.82
N GLN A 85 -2.68 -12.91 10.22
CA GLN A 85 -1.85 -11.87 10.85
C GLN A 85 -1.04 -12.39 12.05
N ASP A 86 -1.66 -13.15 12.96
CA ASP A 86 -0.98 -13.70 14.13
C ASP A 86 0.09 -14.73 13.74
N MET A 87 -0.17 -15.53 12.71
CA MET A 87 0.79 -16.48 12.18
C MET A 87 2.00 -15.75 11.59
N LEU A 88 1.77 -14.76 10.72
CA LEU A 88 2.84 -13.94 10.14
C LEU A 88 3.72 -13.30 11.22
N ARG A 89 3.11 -12.77 12.28
CA ARG A 89 3.83 -12.17 13.42
C ARG A 89 4.65 -13.20 14.20
N SER A 90 4.08 -14.38 14.42
CA SER A 90 4.75 -15.46 15.16
C SER A 90 5.86 -16.16 14.36
N SER A 91 5.87 -16.03 13.03
CA SER A 91 6.84 -16.63 12.12
C SER A 91 7.74 -15.60 11.44
N ALA A 92 7.91 -14.42 12.04
CA ALA A 92 8.68 -13.33 11.43
C ALA A 92 10.14 -13.72 11.14
N ASP A 93 10.71 -14.66 11.90
CA ASP A 93 12.05 -15.24 11.72
C ASP A 93 12.15 -16.19 10.52
N LYS A 94 11.01 -16.64 9.97
CA LYS A 94 10.91 -17.60 8.86
C LYS A 94 10.49 -16.96 7.54
N ILE A 95 10.20 -15.66 7.55
CA ILE A 95 9.81 -14.92 6.35
C ILE A 95 11.03 -14.74 5.47
N ASP A 96 10.91 -15.10 4.19
CA ASP A 96 11.92 -14.79 3.20
C ASP A 96 11.72 -13.35 2.69
N PHE A 97 12.70 -12.50 2.96
CA PHE A 97 12.65 -11.08 2.59
C PHE A 97 12.74 -10.86 1.08
N ASP A 98 13.34 -11.79 0.32
CA ASP A 98 13.35 -11.73 -1.13
C ASP A 98 11.95 -12.02 -1.71
N GLU A 99 11.20 -12.93 -1.08
CA GLU A 99 9.78 -13.15 -1.41
C GLU A 99 8.93 -11.91 -1.11
N VAL A 100 9.13 -11.28 0.05
CA VAL A 100 8.44 -10.03 0.41
C VAL A 100 8.73 -8.93 -0.62
N GLU A 101 9.99 -8.74 -1.01
CA GLU A 101 10.36 -7.73 -1.99
C GLU A 101 9.74 -7.99 -3.36
N ARG A 102 9.74 -9.24 -3.84
CA ARG A 102 9.10 -9.60 -5.10
C ARG A 102 7.59 -9.35 -5.06
N GLU A 103 6.91 -9.78 -3.99
CA GLU A 103 5.47 -9.60 -3.85
C GLU A 103 5.09 -8.12 -3.73
N PHE A 104 5.79 -7.34 -2.91
CA PHE A 104 5.55 -5.89 -2.82
C PHE A 104 5.84 -5.17 -4.13
N THR A 105 6.89 -5.56 -4.86
CA THR A 105 7.16 -5.03 -6.19
C THR A 105 5.99 -5.32 -7.13
N ALA A 106 5.47 -6.55 -7.14
CA ALA A 106 4.32 -6.91 -7.96
C ALA A 106 3.05 -6.11 -7.60
N GLN A 107 2.81 -5.86 -6.31
CA GLN A 107 1.68 -5.03 -5.85
C GLN A 107 1.80 -3.58 -6.33
N ILE A 108 2.99 -3.00 -6.24
CA ILE A 108 3.28 -1.64 -6.71
C ILE A 108 3.16 -1.56 -8.23
N GLU A 109 3.78 -2.48 -8.95
CA GLU A 109 3.74 -2.53 -10.42
C GLU A 109 2.31 -2.68 -10.95
N LYS A 110 1.45 -3.45 -10.26
CA LYS A 110 0.04 -3.58 -10.64
C LYS A 110 -0.71 -2.26 -10.55
N ILE A 111 -0.47 -1.45 -9.51
CA ILE A 111 -1.10 -0.13 -9.38
C ILE A 111 -0.56 0.85 -10.44
N LEU A 112 0.76 0.86 -10.67
CA LEU A 112 1.37 1.68 -11.73
C LEU A 112 0.83 1.31 -13.11
N ALA A 113 0.70 0.01 -13.41
CA ALA A 113 0.16 -0.49 -14.67
C ALA A 113 -1.31 -0.11 -14.91
N ALA A 114 -2.06 0.20 -13.84
CA ALA A 114 -3.41 0.73 -13.95
C ALA A 114 -3.47 2.22 -14.36
N GLY A 115 -2.30 2.86 -14.53
CA GLY A 115 -2.16 4.27 -14.89
C GLY A 115 -2.25 5.22 -13.71
N ILE A 116 -2.03 4.72 -12.49
CA ILE A 116 -2.06 5.53 -11.26
C ILE A 116 -0.65 5.98 -10.91
N THR A 117 -0.48 7.28 -10.66
CA THR A 117 0.72 7.82 -10.04
C THR A 117 0.64 7.60 -8.53
N ILE A 118 1.63 6.91 -7.96
CA ILE A 118 1.69 6.63 -6.53
C ILE A 118 2.41 7.76 -5.80
N SER A 119 1.86 8.22 -4.67
CA SER A 119 2.46 9.25 -3.83
C SER A 119 3.23 8.70 -2.61
N HIS A 120 2.77 7.60 -2.00
CA HIS A 120 3.34 7.05 -0.77
C HIS A 120 3.02 5.56 -0.56
N PHE A 121 3.59 4.97 0.49
CA PHE A 121 3.32 3.60 0.94
C PHE A 121 3.00 3.51 2.42
N ASP A 122 2.12 2.59 2.78
CA ASP A 122 1.88 2.09 4.14
C ASP A 122 1.66 0.57 4.08
N THR A 123 1.23 -0.05 5.19
CA THR A 123 0.90 -1.47 5.20
C THR A 123 -0.44 -1.77 5.84
N HIS A 124 -1.11 -2.78 5.29
CA HIS A 124 -2.30 -3.35 5.89
C HIS A 124 -1.94 -4.11 7.18
N HIS A 125 -2.73 -3.89 8.24
CA HIS A 125 -2.58 -4.53 9.56
C HIS A 125 -1.26 -4.25 10.30
N LEU A 126 -0.60 -3.11 10.04
CA LEU A 126 0.59 -2.63 10.76
C LEU A 126 1.72 -3.67 10.81
N ILE A 127 2.07 -4.23 9.65
CA ILE A 127 3.13 -5.23 9.52
C ILE A 127 4.52 -4.61 9.33
N GLU A 128 4.64 -3.28 9.30
CA GLU A 128 5.90 -2.56 9.09
C GLU A 128 7.04 -3.05 9.99
N PRO A 129 6.84 -3.34 11.30
CA PRO A 129 7.95 -3.80 12.15
C PRO A 129 8.65 -5.07 11.63
N ILE A 130 7.96 -5.88 10.83
CA ILE A 130 8.48 -7.10 10.22
C ILE A 130 9.16 -6.78 8.88
N VAL A 131 8.55 -5.93 8.05
CA VAL A 131 8.95 -5.72 6.65
C VAL A 131 9.69 -4.41 6.38
N LEU A 132 10.00 -3.62 7.42
CA LEU A 132 10.61 -2.29 7.31
C LEU A 132 11.86 -2.24 6.41
N PRO A 133 12.83 -3.20 6.48
CA PRO A 133 13.99 -3.19 5.60
C PRO A 133 13.62 -3.22 4.10
N VAL A 134 12.60 -4.00 3.73
CA VAL A 134 12.12 -4.08 2.34
C VAL A 134 11.43 -2.78 1.95
N MET A 135 10.57 -2.24 2.82
CA MET A 135 9.90 -0.96 2.56
C MET A 135 10.89 0.17 2.32
N GLN A 136 11.96 0.27 3.12
CA GLN A 136 13.02 1.25 2.93
C GLN A 136 13.77 1.07 1.61
N LYS A 137 14.05 -0.17 1.23
CA LYS A 137 14.67 -0.49 -0.07
C LYS A 137 13.79 -0.05 -1.24
N LEU A 138 12.50 -0.36 -1.19
CA LEU A 138 11.54 0.00 -2.24
C LEU A 138 11.29 1.50 -2.33
N ALA A 139 11.12 2.20 -1.20
CA ALA A 139 10.97 3.64 -1.15
C ALA A 139 12.16 4.36 -1.81
N LYS A 140 13.40 3.90 -1.54
CA LYS A 140 14.60 4.43 -2.18
C LYS A 140 14.63 4.15 -3.69
N LYS A 141 14.23 2.96 -4.12
CA LYS A 141 14.20 2.55 -5.54
C LYS A 141 13.18 3.37 -6.35
N LEU A 142 12.04 3.69 -5.74
CA LEU A 142 10.90 4.33 -6.40
C LEU A 142 10.75 5.82 -6.10
N GLN A 143 11.67 6.41 -5.32
CA GLN A 143 11.67 7.82 -4.92
C GLN A 143 10.34 8.31 -4.32
N CYS A 144 9.69 7.47 -3.53
CA CYS A 144 8.41 7.75 -2.88
C CYS A 144 8.52 7.65 -1.36
N TRP A 145 7.55 8.23 -0.67
CA TRP A 145 7.59 8.39 0.79
C TRP A 145 6.90 7.23 1.54
N LEU A 146 7.39 6.93 2.75
CA LEU A 146 6.80 5.95 3.67
C LEU A 146 5.89 6.65 4.68
N ALA A 147 4.58 6.38 4.63
CA ALA A 147 3.59 7.10 5.44
C ALA A 147 3.75 6.93 6.95
N SER A 148 4.16 5.73 7.38
CA SER A 148 4.39 5.42 8.80
C SER A 148 5.68 6.03 9.36
N PHE A 149 6.49 6.74 8.56
CA PHE A 149 7.81 7.25 8.95
C PHE A 149 7.81 8.77 9.20
N CYS A 150 7.15 9.19 10.29
CA CYS A 150 7.24 10.57 10.80
C CYS A 150 8.16 10.72 12.03
N ALA A 151 8.75 9.63 12.56
CA ALA A 151 9.46 9.66 13.84
C ALA A 151 10.90 9.14 13.75
N ARG A 152 11.78 9.88 13.06
CA ARG A 152 13.25 10.02 13.29
C ARG A 152 13.93 10.58 12.03
N GLY A 153 13.79 11.88 11.78
CA GLY A 153 14.77 12.73 11.07
C GLY A 153 15.24 12.37 9.65
N GLY A 154 14.73 11.31 9.01
CA GLY A 154 15.14 10.89 7.67
C GLY A 154 14.04 11.18 6.66
N LEU A 155 14.05 12.39 6.07
CA LEU A 155 13.31 12.66 4.85
C LEU A 155 14.00 11.92 3.70
N TYR A 156 13.59 10.68 3.42
CA TYR A 156 13.84 10.07 2.12
C TYR A 156 12.60 10.29 1.28
N GLY A 157 12.65 11.34 0.44
CA GLY A 157 11.55 11.79 -0.41
C GLY A 157 11.57 13.31 -0.61
N HIS A 158 12.62 13.82 -1.26
CA HIS A 158 12.50 15.08 -1.99
C HIS A 158 12.29 14.71 -3.45
N SER A 159 11.05 14.81 -3.92
CA SER A 159 10.81 15.08 -5.33
C SER A 159 11.02 16.58 -5.52
N ASP A 160 12.14 16.96 -6.14
CA ASP A 160 12.45 18.32 -6.59
C ASP A 160 11.56 18.77 -7.77
N ASN A 161 10.25 18.54 -7.68
CA ASN A 161 9.27 19.15 -8.55
C ASN A 161 8.28 19.87 -7.65
N GLY A 162 8.48 21.20 -7.58
CA GLY A 162 7.73 22.09 -6.73
C GLY A 162 6.21 21.97 -6.88
N SER A 163 5.54 22.47 -5.84
CA SER A 163 4.10 22.64 -5.68
C SER A 163 3.26 21.37 -5.58
N PHE A 164 3.10 20.89 -4.34
CA PHE A 164 1.81 20.44 -3.84
C PHE A 164 1.59 21.02 -2.44
N PHE A 165 0.39 21.56 -2.20
CA PHE A 165 0.02 22.43 -1.09
C PHE A 165 0.07 21.74 0.29
#